data_AF-A0A386C9G3-F1
#
_entry.id   AF-A0A386C9G3-F1
#
_cell.length_a   1.000
_cell.length_b   1.000
_cell.length_c   1.000
_cell.angle_alpha   90.00
_cell.angle_beta   90.00
_cell.angle_gamma   90.00
#
_symmetry.space_group_name_H-M   'P 1'
#
loop_
_entity.id
_entity.type
_entity.pdbx_description
1 polymer ?
#
loop_
_entity_poly.entity_id
_entity_poly.type
_entity_poly.pdbx_seq_one_letter_code
_entity_poly.pdbx_strand_id
1 'polypeptide(L)'
;FREWNDTYRDEIREFWRGEPGKIGALAGKVSGSAEIYNFAGRKPSAGVNFLAVHDGFTLADLVSYVDKHNEANGEGNRDGNSNNASWNCGVEGPTDDPNILTARRRDVRALLATLLMSRGMPLIQQGDEMGRSQGGNNNAYAQDNEITWVDWEKADGDLVDFVAAAHKFRKE
;
A
#
# COMPACT_ATOMS: atom_id res chain seq x y z
N PHE A 1 -24.29 1.35 -3.04
CA PHE A 1 -23.03 2.03 -3.38
C PHE A 1 -21.90 1.41 -2.58
N ARG A 2 -20.66 1.58 -3.02
CA ARG A 2 -19.45 1.20 -2.28
C ARG A 2 -18.65 2.46 -1.96
N GLU A 3 -17.89 2.43 -0.89
CA GLU A 3 -17.09 3.55 -0.40
C GLU A 3 -15.64 3.15 -0.30
N TRP A 4 -14.73 4.08 -0.58
CA TRP A 4 -13.32 3.92 -0.31
C TRP A 4 -13.11 3.91 1.21
N ASN A 5 -12.41 2.89 1.71
CA ASN A 5 -12.16 2.74 3.14
C ASN A 5 -10.78 3.32 3.51
N ASP A 6 -10.66 4.65 3.54
CA ASP A 6 -9.41 5.32 3.95
C ASP A 6 -8.98 4.90 5.37
N THR A 7 -9.94 4.66 6.26
CA THR A 7 -9.61 4.19 7.62
C THR A 7 -8.96 2.81 7.63
N TYR A 8 -9.26 1.94 6.66
CA TYR A 8 -8.56 0.67 6.48
C TYR A 8 -7.12 0.92 6.03
N ARG A 9 -6.92 1.81 5.04
CA ARG A 9 -5.58 2.19 4.58
C ARG A 9 -4.72 2.66 5.76
N ASP A 10 -5.21 3.64 6.50
CA ASP A 10 -4.42 4.31 7.53
C ASP A 10 -4.10 3.37 8.71
N GLU A 11 -5.12 2.69 9.27
CA GLU A 11 -4.93 1.81 10.44
C GLU A 11 -4.07 0.57 10.14
N ILE A 12 -4.18 0.00 8.93
CA ILE A 12 -3.34 -1.15 8.54
C ILE A 12 -1.90 -0.71 8.32
N ARG A 13 -1.68 0.44 7.66
CA ARG A 13 -0.33 1.00 7.49
C ARG A 13 0.32 1.30 8.85
N GLU A 14 -0.40 1.94 9.75
CA GLU A 14 0.09 2.25 11.10
C GLU A 14 0.39 0.98 11.92
N PHE A 15 -0.45 -0.07 11.81
CA PHE A 15 -0.16 -1.36 12.44
C PHE A 15 1.17 -1.95 11.95
N TRP A 16 1.38 -2.02 10.62
CA TRP A 16 2.60 -2.59 10.05
C TRP A 16 3.84 -1.71 10.29
N ARG A 17 3.67 -0.39 10.37
CA ARG A 17 4.72 0.54 10.80
C ARG A 17 5.18 0.29 12.24
N GLY A 18 4.33 -0.34 13.07
CA GLY A 18 4.62 -0.65 14.46
C GLY A 18 4.04 0.35 15.47
N GLU A 19 2.99 1.09 15.10
CA GLU A 19 2.34 2.01 16.03
C GLU A 19 1.72 1.27 17.24
N PRO A 20 1.94 1.77 18.48
CA PRO A 20 1.38 1.14 19.67
C PRO A 20 -0.16 1.12 19.65
N GLY A 21 -0.74 0.04 20.18
CA GLY A 21 -2.19 -0.05 20.39
C GLY A 21 -3.03 -0.38 19.14
N LYS A 22 -2.40 -0.69 18.00
CA LYS A 22 -3.12 -0.94 16.74
C LYS A 22 -3.76 -2.32 16.58
N ILE A 23 -3.53 -3.26 17.50
CA ILE A 23 -4.07 -4.63 17.38
C ILE A 23 -5.60 -4.68 17.32
N GLY A 24 -6.30 -3.81 18.07
CA GLY A 24 -7.76 -3.73 18.04
C GLY A 24 -8.28 -3.16 16.72
N ALA A 25 -7.61 -2.13 16.20
CA ALA A 25 -7.93 -1.55 14.90
C ALA A 25 -7.72 -2.58 13.78
N LEU A 26 -6.58 -3.28 13.79
CA LEU A 26 -6.31 -4.39 12.87
C LEU A 26 -7.46 -5.40 12.88
N ALA A 27 -7.87 -5.89 14.06
CA ALA A 27 -8.95 -6.87 14.17
C ALA A 27 -10.28 -6.37 13.55
N GLY A 28 -10.63 -5.10 13.77
CA GLY A 28 -11.81 -4.48 13.15
C GLY A 28 -11.69 -4.37 11.62
N LYS A 29 -10.53 -3.92 11.13
CA LYS A 29 -10.28 -3.77 9.68
C LYS A 29 -10.28 -5.11 8.95
N VAL A 30 -9.59 -6.13 9.45
CA VAL A 30 -9.55 -7.45 8.79
C VAL A 30 -10.89 -8.18 8.84
N SER A 31 -11.73 -7.90 9.85
CA SER A 31 -13.09 -8.45 9.97
C SER A 31 -14.14 -7.69 9.15
N GLY A 32 -13.73 -6.66 8.40
CA GLY A 32 -14.56 -5.99 7.39
C GLY A 32 -15.17 -4.66 7.84
N SER A 33 -14.51 -3.97 8.78
CA SER A 33 -14.88 -2.63 9.23
C SER A 33 -16.35 -2.53 9.65
N ALA A 34 -16.79 -3.47 10.49
CA ALA A 34 -18.17 -3.53 10.96
C ALA A 34 -18.60 -2.25 11.68
N GLU A 35 -17.68 -1.57 12.35
CA GLU A 35 -17.88 -0.26 12.98
C GLU A 35 -18.32 0.84 12.00
N ILE A 36 -18.00 0.68 10.70
CA ILE A 36 -18.37 1.62 9.64
C ILE A 36 -19.56 1.08 8.85
N TYR A 37 -19.55 -0.20 8.49
CA TYR A 37 -20.48 -0.73 7.49
C TYR A 37 -21.59 -1.61 8.05
N ASN A 38 -21.59 -1.98 9.33
CA ASN A 38 -22.65 -2.84 9.90
C ASN A 38 -23.89 -2.04 10.31
N PHE A 39 -24.50 -1.36 9.34
CA PHE A 39 -25.78 -0.67 9.51
C PHE A 39 -26.67 -0.88 8.29
N ALA A 40 -27.99 -0.78 8.47
CA ALA A 40 -28.99 -0.85 7.39
C ALA A 40 -28.82 -2.06 6.42
N GLY A 41 -28.38 -3.21 6.93
CA GLY A 41 -28.20 -4.44 6.14
C GLY A 41 -27.02 -4.40 5.14
N ARG A 42 -26.13 -3.41 5.24
CA ARG A 42 -24.93 -3.34 4.40
C ARG A 42 -23.97 -4.49 4.73
N LYS A 43 -23.34 -5.03 3.68
CA LYS A 43 -22.35 -6.11 3.78
C LYS A 43 -20.95 -5.51 3.92
N PRO A 44 -19.96 -6.26 4.44
CA PRO A 44 -18.55 -5.83 4.45
C PRO A 44 -18.02 -5.38 3.08
N SER A 45 -18.56 -5.94 1.99
CA SER A 45 -18.25 -5.53 0.60
C SER A 45 -18.74 -4.13 0.22
N ALA A 46 -19.35 -3.39 1.16
CA ALA A 46 -19.67 -1.98 1.02
C ALA A 46 -18.41 -1.10 1.12
N GLY A 47 -17.39 -1.55 1.85
CA GLY A 47 -16.07 -0.93 1.88
C GLY A 47 -15.14 -1.51 0.82
N VAL A 48 -14.46 -0.62 0.12
CA VAL A 48 -13.32 -0.94 -0.74
C VAL A 48 -12.05 -0.74 0.10
N ASN A 49 -11.42 -1.85 0.47
CA ASN A 49 -10.17 -1.86 1.21
C ASN A 49 -9.02 -1.69 0.22
N PHE A 50 -8.09 -0.81 0.52
CA PHE A 50 -6.88 -0.58 -0.28
C PHE A 50 -5.74 -0.16 0.66
N LEU A 51 -4.51 -0.36 0.20
CA LEU A 51 -3.32 0.06 0.93
C LEU A 51 -2.49 1.08 0.19
N ALA A 52 -2.64 1.21 -1.12
CA ALA A 52 -2.05 2.23 -1.97
C ALA A 52 -2.99 2.41 -3.17
N VAL A 53 -2.96 3.61 -3.75
CA VAL A 53 -3.74 4.08 -4.90
C VAL A 53 -2.90 5.15 -5.62
N HIS A 54 -3.48 5.84 -6.60
CA HIS A 54 -2.75 6.88 -7.34
C HIS A 54 -2.34 8.08 -6.47
N ASP A 55 -3.11 8.39 -5.43
CA ASP A 55 -2.76 9.40 -4.44
C ASP A 55 -1.92 8.78 -3.31
N GLY A 56 -0.71 9.30 -3.11
CA GLY A 56 0.24 8.81 -2.13
C GLY A 56 1.28 7.85 -2.72
N PHE A 57 2.02 7.19 -1.83
CA PHE A 57 3.02 6.20 -2.22
C PHE A 57 2.41 4.95 -2.86
N THR A 58 3.16 4.36 -3.79
CA THR A 58 3.07 2.94 -4.14
C THR A 58 3.35 2.06 -2.92
N LEU A 59 3.01 0.77 -2.98
CA LEU A 59 3.29 -0.12 -1.85
C LEU A 59 4.80 -0.37 -1.65
N ALA A 60 5.59 -0.35 -2.73
CA ALA A 60 7.04 -0.45 -2.65
C ALA A 60 7.65 0.80 -2.01
N ASP A 61 7.15 1.99 -2.35
CA ASP A 61 7.64 3.25 -1.78
C ASP A 61 7.21 3.42 -0.32
N LEU A 62 6.03 2.90 0.05
CA LEU A 62 5.54 2.92 1.43
C LEU A 62 6.52 2.29 2.43
N VAL A 63 7.26 1.27 2.00
CA VAL A 63 8.28 0.57 2.83
C VAL A 63 9.72 1.04 2.54
N SER A 64 9.89 2.03 1.67
CA SER A 64 11.20 2.52 1.21
C SER A 64 11.46 3.99 1.52
N TYR A 65 10.43 4.77 1.84
CA TYR A 65 10.54 6.22 2.05
C TYR A 65 9.77 6.68 3.29
N VAL A 66 10.38 7.57 4.08
CA VAL A 66 9.71 8.29 5.16
C VAL A 66 9.22 9.64 4.65
N ASP A 67 10.04 10.33 3.88
CA ASP A 67 9.73 11.64 3.32
C ASP A 67 9.26 11.52 1.87
N LYS A 68 8.41 12.46 1.44
CA LYS A 68 8.01 12.58 0.04
C LYS A 68 9.15 13.24 -0.77
N HIS A 69 9.34 12.78 -1.99
CA HIS A 69 10.34 13.28 -2.96
C HIS A 69 9.62 13.72 -4.24
N ASN A 70 8.83 14.80 -4.12
CA ASN A 70 7.98 15.33 -5.19
C ASN A 70 8.68 16.44 -5.99
N GLU A 71 10.01 16.59 -5.88
CA GLU A 71 10.78 17.67 -6.53
C GLU A 71 10.57 17.72 -8.04
N ALA A 72 10.37 16.57 -8.68
CA ALA A 72 10.08 16.45 -10.11
C ALA A 72 8.79 17.19 -10.54
N ASN A 73 7.87 17.47 -9.62
CA ASN A 73 6.63 18.20 -9.89
C ASN A 73 6.86 19.71 -10.06
N GLY A 74 8.05 20.23 -9.70
CA GLY A 74 8.39 21.64 -9.87
C GLY A 74 7.85 22.59 -8.80
N GLU A 75 7.19 22.06 -7.76
CA GLU A 75 6.61 22.85 -6.66
C GLU A 75 7.53 22.94 -5.43
N GLY A 76 8.80 22.55 -5.56
CA GLY A 76 9.75 22.53 -4.44
C GLY A 76 9.29 21.62 -3.31
N ASN A 77 8.74 20.45 -3.66
CA ASN A 77 8.26 19.41 -2.74
C ASN A 77 7.14 19.85 -1.76
N ARG A 78 6.41 20.92 -2.09
CA ARG A 78 5.30 21.43 -1.27
C ARG A 78 4.01 20.63 -1.45
N ASP A 79 3.80 20.06 -2.61
CA ASP A 79 2.62 19.30 -3.01
C ASP A 79 2.64 17.86 -2.46
N GLY A 80 1.48 17.20 -2.39
CA GLY A 80 1.34 15.86 -1.81
C GLY A 80 1.24 15.80 -0.28
N ASN A 81 0.79 14.66 0.23
CA ASN A 81 0.53 14.46 1.66
C ASN A 81 1.84 14.27 2.45
N SER A 82 1.99 14.94 3.59
CA SER A 82 3.17 14.78 4.47
C SER A 82 3.00 13.67 5.51
N ASN A 83 1.80 13.13 5.72
CA ASN A 83 1.56 11.99 6.61
C ASN A 83 1.17 10.75 5.81
N ASN A 84 2.16 9.91 5.51
CA ASN A 84 1.98 8.74 4.63
C ASN A 84 1.77 7.42 5.39
N ALA A 85 1.99 7.41 6.71
CA ALA A 85 2.10 6.19 7.51
C ALA A 85 3.15 5.19 6.96
N SER A 86 4.23 5.71 6.37
CA SER A 86 5.31 4.95 5.73
C SER A 86 6.49 4.70 6.68
N TRP A 87 7.39 3.80 6.28
CA TRP A 87 8.67 3.53 6.93
C TRP A 87 9.67 3.11 5.86
N ASN A 88 10.97 3.35 6.06
CA ASN A 88 11.97 3.08 5.02
C ASN A 88 12.84 1.84 5.27
N CYS A 89 12.50 1.07 6.30
CA CYS A 89 13.26 -0.08 6.79
C CYS A 89 14.72 0.24 7.18
N GLY A 90 15.04 1.51 7.48
CA GLY A 90 16.32 1.98 7.99
C GLY A 90 17.13 2.85 7.01
N VAL A 91 16.81 2.83 5.71
CA VAL A 91 17.50 3.64 4.69
C VAL A 91 16.47 4.31 3.81
N GLU A 92 16.60 5.61 3.58
CA GLU A 92 15.70 6.35 2.67
C GLU A 92 16.02 6.02 1.21
N GLY A 93 15.02 5.51 0.48
CA GLY A 93 15.13 5.21 -0.94
C GLY A 93 15.93 3.95 -1.29
N PRO A 94 16.54 3.87 -2.50
CA PRO A 94 17.27 2.70 -2.97
C PRO A 94 18.45 2.31 -2.07
N THR A 95 18.71 1.01 -1.95
CA THR A 95 19.83 0.48 -1.16
C THR A 95 20.28 -0.88 -1.69
N ASP A 96 21.55 -1.21 -1.49
CA ASP A 96 22.13 -2.52 -1.78
C ASP A 96 22.24 -3.41 -0.53
N ASP A 97 21.79 -2.94 0.65
CA ASP A 97 21.84 -3.75 1.87
C ASP A 97 20.85 -4.93 1.78
N PRO A 98 21.33 -6.18 1.74
CA PRO A 98 20.47 -7.34 1.57
C PRO A 98 19.49 -7.54 2.74
N ASN A 99 19.81 -7.07 3.94
CA ASN A 99 18.92 -7.18 5.10
C ASN A 99 17.72 -6.24 4.94
N ILE A 100 17.96 -5.02 4.47
CA ILE A 100 16.90 -4.02 4.23
C ILE A 100 16.02 -4.47 3.06
N LEU A 101 16.63 -4.93 1.96
CA LEU A 101 15.88 -5.46 0.82
C LEU A 101 15.00 -6.65 1.20
N THR A 102 15.51 -7.55 2.06
CA THR A 102 14.75 -8.67 2.59
C THR A 102 13.58 -8.20 3.47
N ALA A 103 13.81 -7.23 4.35
CA ALA A 103 12.77 -6.64 5.19
C ALA A 103 11.65 -5.99 4.35
N ARG A 104 12.00 -5.18 3.36
CA ARG A 104 11.03 -4.54 2.44
C ARG A 104 10.19 -5.57 1.68
N ARG A 105 10.84 -6.59 1.12
CA ARG A 105 10.16 -7.69 0.42
C ARG A 105 9.19 -8.47 1.31
N ARG A 106 9.54 -8.66 2.59
CA ARG A 106 8.68 -9.29 3.60
C ARG A 106 7.48 -8.39 3.90
N ASP A 107 7.72 -7.11 4.16
CA ASP A 107 6.68 -6.17 4.58
C ASP A 107 5.65 -5.92 3.46
N VAL A 108 6.11 -5.80 2.20
CA VAL A 108 5.21 -5.72 1.01
C VAL A 108 4.32 -6.95 0.91
N ARG A 109 4.89 -8.16 1.03
CA ARG A 109 4.10 -9.41 1.02
C ARG A 109 3.10 -9.47 2.17
N ALA A 110 3.48 -8.98 3.34
CA ALA A 110 2.63 -8.98 4.52
C ALA A 110 1.45 -7.99 4.39
N LEU A 111 1.70 -6.81 3.81
CA LEU A 111 0.67 -5.83 3.45
C LEU A 111 -0.32 -6.40 2.42
N LEU A 112 0.18 -6.97 1.32
CA LEU A 112 -0.64 -7.61 0.28
C LEU A 112 -1.46 -8.78 0.83
N ALA A 113 -0.85 -9.64 1.65
CA ALA A 113 -1.57 -10.72 2.33
C ALA A 113 -2.68 -10.18 3.23
N THR A 114 -2.40 -9.15 4.03
CA THR A 114 -3.41 -8.51 4.90
C THR A 114 -4.59 -7.98 4.07
N LEU A 115 -4.31 -7.29 2.96
CA LEU A 115 -5.34 -6.80 2.03
C LEU A 115 -6.18 -7.93 1.44
N LEU A 116 -5.52 -8.95 0.89
CA LEU A 116 -6.17 -10.07 0.21
C LEU A 116 -6.87 -11.04 1.18
N MET A 117 -6.55 -11.06 2.46
CA MET A 117 -7.21 -11.91 3.46
C MET A 117 -8.31 -11.19 4.25
N SER A 118 -8.34 -9.86 4.21
CA SER A 118 -9.37 -9.07 4.91
C SER A 118 -10.76 -9.24 4.29
N ARG A 119 -11.79 -9.23 5.13
CA ARG A 119 -13.20 -9.17 4.69
C ARG A 119 -13.46 -7.80 4.06
N GLY A 120 -14.18 -7.78 2.94
CA GLY A 120 -14.43 -6.55 2.15
C GLY A 120 -14.06 -6.71 0.68
N MET A 121 -14.06 -5.62 -0.07
CA MET A 121 -13.62 -5.61 -1.47
C MET A 121 -12.17 -5.11 -1.53
N PRO A 122 -11.16 -5.94 -1.84
CA PRO A 122 -9.80 -5.46 -2.00
C PRO A 122 -9.63 -4.71 -3.33
N LEU A 123 -8.82 -3.65 -3.31
CA LEU A 123 -8.34 -2.94 -4.47
C LEU A 123 -6.81 -2.91 -4.41
N ILE A 124 -6.18 -3.42 -5.47
CA ILE A 124 -4.73 -3.40 -5.68
C ILE A 124 -4.43 -2.28 -6.68
N GLN A 125 -3.48 -1.41 -6.34
CA GLN A 125 -3.01 -0.38 -7.26
C GLN A 125 -2.13 -1.03 -8.32
N GLN A 126 -2.32 -0.61 -9.57
CA GLN A 126 -1.57 -1.15 -10.71
C GLN A 126 -0.06 -1.07 -10.45
N GLY A 127 0.61 -2.22 -10.52
CA GLY A 127 2.04 -2.33 -10.38
C GLY A 127 2.52 -2.70 -8.98
N ASP A 128 1.69 -2.58 -7.94
CA ASP A 128 2.06 -3.04 -6.60
C ASP A 128 2.30 -4.55 -6.56
N GLU A 129 1.64 -5.32 -7.43
CA GLU A 129 1.84 -6.76 -7.59
C GLU A 129 3.22 -7.13 -8.13
N MET A 130 3.96 -6.18 -8.69
CA MET A 130 5.28 -6.38 -9.30
C MET A 130 6.36 -5.45 -8.72
N GLY A 131 6.06 -4.73 -7.63
CA GLY A 131 7.02 -3.86 -6.95
C GLY A 131 7.25 -2.51 -7.62
N ARG A 132 6.25 -1.97 -8.34
CA ARG A 132 6.32 -0.63 -8.95
C ARG A 132 6.66 0.42 -7.89
N SER A 133 7.59 1.31 -8.24
CA SER A 133 8.03 2.46 -7.45
C SER A 133 7.90 3.74 -8.27
N GLN A 134 7.60 4.85 -7.60
CA GLN A 134 7.62 6.21 -8.11
C GLN A 134 8.82 6.99 -7.57
N GLY A 135 9.84 6.30 -7.05
CA GLY A 135 11.06 6.90 -6.53
C GLY A 135 10.84 7.80 -5.31
N GLY A 136 9.79 7.54 -4.52
CA GLY A 136 9.41 8.40 -3.39
C GLY A 136 8.55 9.60 -3.78
N ASN A 137 8.12 9.74 -5.03
CA ASN A 137 7.11 10.71 -5.40
C ASN A 137 5.72 10.18 -5.00
N ASN A 138 5.05 10.84 -4.05
CA ASN A 138 3.74 10.45 -3.54
C ASN A 138 2.57 11.24 -4.15
N ASN A 139 2.86 12.06 -5.16
CA ASN A 139 1.89 12.92 -5.83
C ASN A 139 2.27 13.07 -7.30
N ALA A 140 2.51 11.96 -8.00
CA ALA A 140 3.06 11.96 -9.35
C ALA A 140 2.04 12.34 -10.45
N TYR A 141 1.15 13.30 -10.15
CA TYR A 141 0.03 13.68 -11.02
C TYR A 141 0.46 14.36 -12.32
N ALA A 142 1.62 15.02 -12.32
CA ALA A 142 2.19 15.75 -13.45
C ALA A 142 3.34 15.01 -14.15
N GLN A 143 3.53 13.72 -13.84
CA GLN A 143 4.64 12.92 -14.36
C GLN A 143 4.15 11.94 -15.42
N ASP A 144 4.26 12.30 -16.69
CA ASP A 144 4.08 11.37 -17.81
C ASP A 144 5.45 10.93 -18.35
N ASN A 145 6.10 10.05 -17.58
CA ASN A 145 7.46 9.57 -17.79
C ASN A 145 7.74 8.30 -16.97
N GLU A 146 9.00 7.86 -16.92
CA GLU A 146 9.46 6.65 -16.24
C GLU A 146 9.14 6.61 -14.73
N ILE A 147 8.81 7.74 -14.09
CA ILE A 147 8.32 7.75 -12.70
C ILE A 147 6.97 7.04 -12.59
N THR A 148 6.08 7.20 -13.58
CA THR A 148 4.72 6.67 -13.51
C THR A 148 4.47 5.47 -14.41
N TRP A 149 5.24 5.33 -15.49
CA TRP A 149 5.10 4.20 -16.40
C TRP A 149 5.36 2.86 -15.69
N VAL A 150 4.71 1.79 -16.19
CA VAL A 150 4.96 0.44 -15.68
C VAL A 150 6.24 -0.09 -16.33
N ASP A 151 7.28 -0.30 -15.52
CA ASP A 151 8.53 -0.93 -15.95
C ASP A 151 8.42 -2.45 -15.88
N TRP A 152 8.02 -3.06 -17.00
CA TRP A 152 7.87 -4.52 -17.13
C TRP A 152 9.21 -5.27 -17.08
N GLU A 153 10.33 -4.61 -17.42
CA GLU A 153 11.65 -5.25 -17.43
C GLU A 153 12.17 -5.47 -15.99
N LYS A 154 11.74 -4.62 -15.05
CA LYS A 154 12.10 -4.70 -13.64
C LYS A 154 11.03 -5.34 -12.74
N ALA A 155 9.98 -5.90 -13.32
CA ALA A 155 8.89 -6.53 -12.57
C ALA A 155 9.40 -7.69 -11.68
N ASP A 156 9.02 -7.68 -10.39
CA ASP A 156 9.30 -8.77 -9.46
C ASP A 156 8.36 -9.95 -9.72
N GLY A 157 8.83 -10.94 -10.50
CA GLY A 157 8.06 -12.14 -10.83
C GLY A 157 7.66 -12.99 -9.62
N ASP A 158 8.50 -13.04 -8.58
CA ASP A 158 8.19 -13.78 -7.35
C ASP A 158 7.04 -13.11 -6.57
N LEU A 159 6.94 -11.78 -6.63
CA LEU A 159 5.83 -11.05 -6.04
C LEU A 159 4.54 -11.23 -6.84
N VAL A 160 4.63 -11.24 -8.17
CA VAL A 160 3.48 -11.51 -9.05
C VAL A 160 2.89 -12.89 -8.75
N ASP A 161 3.74 -13.92 -8.68
CA ASP A 161 3.32 -15.29 -8.36
C ASP A 161 2.70 -15.38 -6.96
N PHE A 162 3.27 -14.67 -5.98
CA PHE A 162 2.71 -14.57 -4.63
C PHE A 162 1.31 -13.95 -4.62
N VAL A 163 1.12 -12.81 -5.31
CA VAL A 163 -0.18 -12.14 -5.39
C VAL A 163 -1.21 -13.01 -6.12
N ALA A 164 -0.81 -13.66 -7.21
CA ALA A 164 -1.66 -14.57 -7.95
C ALA A 164 -2.12 -15.75 -7.08
N ALA A 165 -1.21 -16.36 -6.32
CA ALA A 165 -1.52 -17.44 -5.38
C ALA A 165 -2.45 -16.98 -4.25
N ALA A 166 -2.17 -15.82 -3.64
CA ALA A 166 -3.00 -15.25 -2.56
C ALA A 166 -4.41 -14.89 -3.06
N HIS A 167 -4.54 -14.34 -4.26
CA HIS A 167 -5.83 -14.05 -4.87
C HIS A 167 -6.60 -15.34 -5.21
N LYS A 168 -5.92 -16.38 -5.71
CA LYS A 168 -6.54 -17.69 -5.95
C LYS A 168 -7.11 -18.27 -4.64
N PHE A 169 -6.30 -18.28 -3.58
CA PHE A 169 -6.72 -18.75 -2.25
C PHE A 169 -7.95 -18.00 -1.74
N ARG A 170 -8.02 -16.67 -1.92
CA ARG A 170 -9.19 -15.86 -1.51
C ARG A 170 -10.50 -16.29 -2.18
N LYS A 171 -10.45 -16.84 -3.40
CA LYS A 171 -11.64 -17.17 -4.18
C LYS A 171 -12.22 -18.56 -3.87
N GLU A 172 -11.42 -19.43 -3.27
CA GLU A 172 -11.81 -20.78 -2.84
C GLU A 172 -12.60 -20.74 -1.53
#